data_AF-A0A7L9BMP2-F1
#
_entry.id   AF-A0A7L9BMP2-F1
#
_cell.length_a   1.000
_cell.length_b   1.000
_cell.length_c   1.000
_cell.angle_alpha   90.00
_cell.angle_beta   90.00
_cell.angle_gamma   90.00
#
_symmetry.space_group_name_H-M   'P 1'
#
loop_
_entity.id
_entity.type
_entity.pdbx_description
1 polymer ?
#
loop_
_entity_poly.entity_id
_entity_poly.type
_entity_poly.pdbx_seq_one_letter_code
_entity_poly.pdbx_strand_id
1 'polypeptide(L)'
;MRARCQLGPGEVESLYGFLAERLIHAGIETQPEVASKVLTIASDPGAGIGEYARVIRTDAALSGRLLRLANSAHFAQRSPITSVDRACVMLGIERLRSLSLGFYLAKSASRGTSGEFTRRVWGQSLFRACLASELARRLAPALAAEAFVAGIMLDCGVPLMLKMLGPPYEDLLREGLHPPGQFHREWTSLPFTHVDVAAVLAKRWRLPPLLAKPIEWHHEPPVGGAPALQEQQLHRVVYYAGAVDLKDRATPERETAPSPGLASRHLGLAEPELLSVIEKATSEYVAVQGVFAGVCDPLDDPESLAERVHLRMVRVLDDLIERTLASGASPPAERFRLGGYQIEIQGDGIGMAAAYLTDRAGERIACCRVAASENSLALIRLAFSLDPAPDDDHEGIKGQLRRLAA
;
A
#
# COMPACT_ATOMS: atom_id res chain seq x y z
N MET A 1 13.58 24.44 -10.32
CA MET A 1 13.54 23.17 -11.08
C MET A 1 12.15 23.04 -11.70
N ARG A 2 12.04 22.43 -12.87
CA ARG A 2 10.74 22.11 -13.50
C ARG A 2 9.96 21.13 -12.64
N ALA A 3 8.64 21.03 -12.87
CA ALA A 3 7.83 20.04 -12.17
C ALA A 3 8.27 18.61 -12.55
N ARG A 4 8.08 17.65 -11.64
CA ARG A 4 8.54 16.27 -11.78
C ARG A 4 7.96 15.59 -13.02
N CYS A 5 6.72 15.93 -13.37
CA CYS A 5 6.03 15.45 -14.58
C CYS A 5 6.64 15.94 -15.91
N GLN A 6 7.49 16.97 -15.87
CA GLN A 6 8.12 17.57 -17.05
C GLN A 6 9.55 17.07 -17.29
N LEU A 7 10.06 16.18 -16.42
CA LEU A 7 11.42 15.67 -16.49
C LEU A 7 11.50 14.42 -17.37
N GLY A 8 12.47 14.38 -18.28
CA GLY A 8 12.80 13.17 -19.04
C GLY A 8 13.67 12.17 -18.24
N PRO A 9 13.86 10.93 -18.73
CA PRO A 9 14.59 9.88 -18.00
C PRO A 9 16.00 10.27 -17.51
N GLY A 10 16.81 10.94 -18.35
CA GLY A 10 18.16 11.39 -17.94
C GLY A 10 18.15 12.52 -16.91
N GLU A 11 17.08 13.31 -16.88
CA GLU A 11 16.91 14.36 -15.86
C GLU A 11 16.46 13.78 -14.52
N VAL A 12 15.70 12.69 -14.55
CA VAL A 12 15.34 11.93 -13.35
C VAL A 12 16.57 11.30 -12.70
N GLU A 13 17.50 10.76 -13.50
CA GLU A 13 18.77 10.24 -12.97
C GLU A 13 19.59 11.34 -12.29
N SER A 14 19.68 12.52 -12.93
CA SER A 14 20.35 13.69 -12.35
C SER A 14 19.67 14.16 -11.05
N LEU A 15 18.32 14.15 -11.03
CA LEU A 15 17.53 14.43 -9.83
C LEU A 15 17.86 13.46 -8.70
N TYR A 16 18.03 12.17 -8.99
CA TYR A 16 18.33 11.16 -7.97
C TYR A 16 19.73 11.37 -7.36
N GLY A 17 20.70 11.79 -8.18
CA GLY A 17 22.00 12.24 -7.71
C GLY A 17 21.89 13.44 -6.75
N PHE A 18 21.13 14.46 -7.16
CA PHE A 18 20.87 15.65 -6.33
C PHE A 18 20.17 15.31 -5.00
N LEU A 19 19.13 14.47 -5.02
CA LEU A 19 18.43 14.02 -3.82
C LEU A 19 19.37 13.24 -2.90
N ALA A 20 20.23 12.39 -3.46
CA ALA A 20 21.20 11.64 -2.66
C ALA A 20 22.15 12.59 -1.91
N GLU A 21 22.65 13.65 -2.54
CA GLU A 21 23.48 14.67 -1.88
C GLU A 21 22.70 15.44 -0.81
N ARG A 22 21.44 15.81 -1.10
CA ARG A 22 20.58 16.53 -0.15
C ARG A 22 20.29 15.71 1.11
N LEU A 23 20.10 14.40 0.99
CA LEU A 23 19.89 13.52 2.15
C LEU A 23 21.12 13.49 3.07
N ILE A 24 22.34 13.59 2.54
CA ILE A 24 23.57 13.72 3.35
C ILE A 24 23.52 14.99 4.17
N HIS A 25 23.21 16.12 3.52
CA HIS A 25 23.10 17.42 4.19
C HIS A 25 21.96 17.44 5.21
N ALA A 26 20.91 16.64 4.99
CA ALA A 26 19.83 16.45 5.94
C ALA A 26 20.22 15.59 7.16
N GLY A 27 21.45 15.08 7.25
CA GLY A 27 21.92 14.25 8.36
C GLY A 27 21.41 12.81 8.30
N ILE A 28 20.95 12.36 7.13
CA ILE A 28 20.52 10.99 6.91
C ILE A 28 21.76 10.14 6.60
N GLU A 29 22.08 9.25 7.55
CA GLU A 29 23.20 8.33 7.44
C GLU A 29 23.04 7.40 6.24
N THR A 30 24.16 7.08 5.57
CA THR A 30 24.19 6.12 4.45
C THR A 30 23.71 4.74 4.85
N GLN A 31 23.96 4.34 6.11
CA GLN A 31 23.49 3.07 6.64
C GLN A 31 23.36 3.20 8.16
N PRO A 32 22.16 3.10 8.75
CA PRO A 32 22.04 3.05 10.20
C PRO A 32 22.68 1.73 10.65
N GLU A 33 23.78 1.76 11.41
CA GLU A 33 24.62 0.59 11.70
C GLU A 33 23.81 -0.57 12.32
N VAL A 34 22.82 -0.23 13.15
CA VAL A 34 21.91 -1.22 13.73
C VAL A 34 20.86 -1.70 12.73
N ALA A 35 20.35 -0.85 11.84
CA ALA A 35 19.50 -1.30 10.73
C ALA A 35 20.26 -2.24 9.80
N SER A 36 21.55 -2.00 9.55
CA SER A 36 22.41 -2.92 8.79
C SER A 36 22.53 -4.27 9.48
N LYS A 37 22.80 -4.29 10.79
CA LYS A 37 22.91 -5.52 11.56
C LYS A 37 21.58 -6.27 11.57
N VAL A 38 20.46 -5.57 11.77
CA VAL A 38 19.11 -6.16 11.70
C VAL A 38 18.79 -6.68 10.30
N LEU A 39 19.12 -5.94 9.23
CA LEU A 39 18.96 -6.36 7.83
C LEU A 39 19.83 -7.57 7.48
N THR A 40 21.04 -7.63 8.02
CA THR A 40 21.97 -8.77 7.82
C THR A 40 21.39 -10.02 8.47
N ILE A 41 20.96 -9.92 9.74
CA ILE A 41 20.31 -11.01 10.46
C ILE A 41 18.96 -11.37 9.78
N ALA A 42 18.23 -10.39 9.26
CA ALA A 42 16.99 -10.60 8.52
C ALA A 42 17.15 -11.37 7.21
N SER A 43 18.29 -11.17 6.55
CA SER A 43 18.60 -11.80 5.27
C SER A 43 19.25 -13.18 5.44
N ASP A 44 19.53 -13.62 6.67
CA ASP A 44 20.09 -14.92 7.00
C ASP A 44 18.98 -15.90 7.43
N PRO A 45 18.66 -16.93 6.62
CA PRO A 45 17.66 -17.95 6.97
C PRO A 45 18.04 -18.78 8.20
N GLY A 46 19.33 -18.80 8.59
CA GLY A 46 19.83 -19.47 9.78
C GLY A 46 19.79 -18.61 11.05
N ALA A 47 19.40 -17.34 10.93
CA ALA A 47 19.46 -16.40 12.05
C ALA A 47 18.51 -16.79 13.18
N GLY A 48 19.08 -16.93 14.37
CA GLY A 48 18.34 -17.32 15.57
C GLY A 48 17.83 -16.12 16.37
N ILE A 49 16.84 -16.37 17.23
CA ILE A 49 16.26 -15.36 18.14
C ILE A 49 17.33 -14.70 19.06
N GLY A 50 18.39 -15.45 19.37
CA GLY A 50 19.50 -14.99 20.21
C GLY A 50 20.36 -13.92 19.53
N GLU A 51 20.44 -13.90 18.20
CA GLU A 51 21.18 -12.89 17.45
C GLU A 51 20.42 -11.57 17.40
N TYR A 52 19.09 -11.63 17.19
CA TYR A 52 18.20 -10.48 17.36
C TYR A 52 18.28 -9.91 18.78
N ALA A 53 18.18 -10.76 19.80
CA ALA A 53 18.30 -10.33 21.20
C ALA A 53 19.65 -9.66 21.47
N ARG A 54 20.76 -10.17 20.90
CA ARG A 54 22.09 -9.57 21.05
C ARG A 54 22.14 -8.16 20.45
N VAL A 55 21.62 -7.96 19.24
CA VAL A 55 21.60 -6.64 18.60
C VAL A 55 20.70 -5.68 19.36
N ILE A 56 19.48 -6.10 19.72
CA ILE A 56 18.52 -5.24 20.43
C ILE A 56 19.05 -4.80 21.80
N ARG A 57 19.74 -5.67 22.54
CA ARG A 57 20.35 -5.33 23.84
C ARG A 57 21.37 -4.20 23.75
N THR A 58 21.99 -3.97 22.58
CA THR A 58 22.93 -2.85 22.40
C THR A 58 22.25 -1.49 22.39
N ASP A 59 20.92 -1.44 22.21
CA ASP A 59 20.12 -0.22 22.25
C ASP A 59 19.15 -0.26 23.44
N ALA A 60 19.48 0.49 24.50
CA ALA A 60 18.67 0.56 25.72
C ALA A 60 17.26 1.12 25.47
N ALA A 61 17.10 2.03 24.49
CA ALA A 61 15.80 2.60 24.16
C ALA A 61 14.91 1.57 23.48
N LEU A 62 15.44 0.85 22.47
CA LEU A 62 14.71 -0.24 21.80
C LEU A 62 14.43 -1.39 22.77
N SER A 63 15.39 -1.76 23.63
CA SER A 63 15.20 -2.78 24.67
C SER A 63 14.06 -2.44 25.63
N GLY A 64 14.03 -1.21 26.16
CA GLY A 64 12.96 -0.76 27.06
C GLY A 64 11.59 -0.69 26.37
N ARG A 65 11.56 -0.28 25.09
CA ARG A 65 10.35 -0.27 24.26
C ARG A 65 9.83 -1.69 24.00
N LEU A 66 10.73 -2.62 23.71
CA LEU A 66 10.38 -4.03 23.47
C LEU A 66 9.83 -4.70 24.72
N LEU A 67 10.44 -4.44 25.89
CA LEU A 67 9.93 -4.93 27.17
C LEU A 67 8.53 -4.36 27.48
N ARG A 68 8.29 -3.06 27.22
CA ARG A 68 6.95 -2.48 27.37
C ARG A 68 5.94 -3.13 26.43
N LEU A 69 6.32 -3.36 25.17
CA LEU A 69 5.47 -4.05 24.20
C LEU A 69 5.12 -5.46 24.70
N ALA A 70 6.12 -6.24 25.09
CA ALA A 70 5.93 -7.61 25.54
C ALA A 70 5.07 -7.74 26.80
N ASN A 71 5.03 -6.69 27.63
CA ASN A 71 4.17 -6.59 28.82
C ASN A 71 2.83 -5.87 28.57
N SER A 72 2.53 -5.47 27.33
CA SER A 72 1.28 -4.77 27.03
C SER A 72 0.07 -5.70 27.20
N ALA A 73 -1.09 -5.09 27.47
CA ALA A 73 -2.35 -5.82 27.64
C ALA A 73 -2.68 -6.72 26.43
N HIS A 74 -2.23 -6.34 25.23
CA HIS A 74 -2.37 -7.12 24.00
C HIS A 74 -1.82 -8.54 24.11
N PHE A 75 -0.69 -8.74 24.81
CA PHE A 75 -0.10 -10.07 24.96
C PHE A 75 -0.52 -10.79 26.24
N ALA A 76 -1.36 -10.16 27.07
CA ALA A 76 -2.03 -10.76 28.23
C ALA A 76 -1.14 -11.69 29.09
N GLN A 77 0.08 -11.25 29.40
CA GLN A 77 1.06 -12.09 30.11
C GLN A 77 0.65 -12.31 31.57
N ARG A 78 0.62 -13.57 32.00
CA ARG A 78 0.33 -13.96 33.41
C ARG A 78 1.43 -13.50 34.39
N SER A 79 2.64 -13.28 33.89
CA SER A 79 3.77 -12.81 34.69
C SER A 79 4.60 -11.81 33.87
N PRO A 80 5.10 -10.73 34.49
CA PRO A 80 5.88 -9.73 33.78
C PRO A 80 7.12 -10.32 33.11
N ILE A 81 7.36 -9.94 31.85
CA ILE A 81 8.59 -10.23 31.13
C ILE A 81 9.64 -9.20 31.52
N THR A 82 10.73 -9.66 32.11
CA THR A 82 11.81 -8.81 32.67
C THR A 82 13.11 -8.87 31.89
N SER A 83 13.22 -9.72 30.85
CA SER A 83 14.43 -9.85 30.03
C SER A 83 14.15 -9.70 28.53
N VAL A 84 15.09 -9.09 27.81
CA VAL A 84 15.02 -8.91 26.36
C VAL A 84 14.94 -10.26 25.65
N ASP A 85 15.69 -11.26 26.10
CA ASP A 85 15.66 -12.62 25.55
C ASP A 85 14.26 -13.25 25.61
N ARG A 86 13.56 -13.11 26.75
CA ARG A 86 12.20 -13.64 26.91
C ARG A 86 11.19 -12.82 26.11
N ALA A 87 11.36 -11.51 26.00
CA ALA A 87 10.55 -10.67 25.12
C ALA A 87 10.73 -11.07 23.65
N CYS A 88 11.96 -11.35 23.22
CA CYS A 88 12.25 -11.81 21.88
C CYS A 88 11.57 -13.15 21.58
N VAL A 89 11.68 -14.13 22.47
CA VAL A 89 11.00 -15.43 22.34
C VAL A 89 9.49 -15.27 22.21
N MET A 90 8.88 -14.40 23.02
CA MET A 90 7.44 -14.17 22.98
C MET A 90 6.97 -13.50 21.69
N LEU A 91 7.71 -12.50 21.21
CA LEU A 91 7.34 -11.73 20.02
C LEU A 91 7.62 -12.47 18.72
N GLY A 92 8.62 -13.36 18.73
CA GLY A 92 9.05 -14.12 17.56
C GLY A 92 9.94 -13.31 16.60
N ILE A 93 10.73 -14.04 15.80
CA ILE A 93 11.76 -13.46 14.91
C ILE A 93 11.17 -12.48 13.89
N GLU A 94 10.07 -12.85 13.24
CA GLU A 94 9.46 -12.03 12.18
C GLU A 94 8.99 -10.66 12.67
N ARG A 95 8.39 -10.62 13.87
CA ARG A 95 7.92 -9.38 14.48
C ARG A 95 9.09 -8.53 14.97
N LEU A 96 10.10 -9.15 15.58
CA LEU A 96 11.32 -8.46 16.00
C LEU A 96 12.05 -7.83 14.83
N ARG A 97 12.19 -8.57 13.73
CA ARG A 97 12.80 -8.11 12.49
C ARG A 97 12.08 -6.86 11.98
N SER A 98 10.77 -6.95 11.82
CA SER A 98 9.93 -5.88 11.27
C SER A 98 9.93 -4.64 12.16
N LEU A 99 9.73 -4.81 13.48
CA LEU A 99 9.70 -3.70 14.44
C LEU A 99 11.07 -3.04 14.60
N SER A 100 12.15 -3.82 14.70
CA SER A 100 13.49 -3.28 14.85
C SER A 100 13.89 -2.49 13.61
N LEU A 101 13.71 -3.08 12.42
CA LEU A 101 14.01 -2.41 11.17
C LEU A 101 13.16 -1.16 11.00
N GLY A 102 11.84 -1.29 11.12
CA GLY A 102 10.90 -0.17 11.04
C GLY A 102 11.23 0.97 12.00
N PHE A 103 11.54 0.65 13.27
CA PHE A 103 11.95 1.64 14.26
C PHE A 103 13.23 2.37 13.88
N TYR A 104 14.26 1.66 13.40
CA TYR A 104 15.50 2.30 12.99
C TYR A 104 15.34 3.17 11.75
N LEU A 105 14.57 2.72 10.76
CA LEU A 105 14.30 3.52 9.55
C LEU A 105 13.53 4.79 9.92
N ALA A 106 12.47 4.67 10.74
CA ALA A 106 11.70 5.82 11.23
C ALA A 106 12.56 6.77 12.08
N LYS A 107 13.34 6.24 13.04
CA LYS A 107 14.22 7.05 13.89
C LYS A 107 15.31 7.76 13.08
N SER A 108 15.88 7.11 12.07
CA SER A 108 16.91 7.70 11.21
C SER A 108 16.34 8.86 10.39
N ALA A 109 15.15 8.67 9.82
CA ALA A 109 14.47 9.68 9.01
C ALA A 109 13.83 10.83 9.82
N SER A 110 13.57 10.64 11.12
CA SER A 110 13.02 11.66 12.02
C SER A 110 14.05 12.62 12.65
N ARG A 111 15.35 12.51 12.33
CA ARG A 111 16.38 13.39 12.93
C ARG A 111 16.30 14.80 12.36
N GLY A 112 15.89 15.77 13.20
CA GLY A 112 16.01 17.20 12.94
C GLY A 112 14.96 17.79 11.98
N THR A 113 13.69 17.45 12.16
CA THR A 113 12.55 17.93 11.35
C THR A 113 11.51 18.70 12.18
N SER A 114 10.63 19.46 11.51
CA SER A 114 9.44 20.11 12.09
C SER A 114 8.60 19.09 12.85
N GLY A 115 8.58 19.23 14.19
CA GLY A 115 8.29 18.11 15.09
C GLY A 115 6.90 17.50 14.96
N GLU A 116 5.85 18.32 14.83
CA GLU A 116 4.46 17.83 14.86
C GLU A 116 4.05 17.14 13.55
N PHE A 117 4.25 17.79 12.40
CA PHE A 117 3.87 17.21 11.12
C PHE A 117 4.62 15.89 10.85
N THR A 118 5.91 15.85 11.19
CA THR A 118 6.73 14.65 11.03
C THR A 118 6.18 13.50 11.87
N ARG A 119 5.93 13.74 13.16
CA ARG A 119 5.41 12.69 14.06
C ARG A 119 4.03 12.19 13.62
N ARG A 120 3.16 13.07 13.11
CA ARG A 120 1.87 12.68 12.52
C ARG A 120 2.04 11.77 11.31
N VAL A 121 2.93 12.09 10.37
CA VAL A 121 3.22 11.24 9.20
C VAL A 121 3.72 9.86 9.64
N TRP A 122 4.60 9.79 10.63
CA TRP A 122 5.08 8.51 11.13
C TRP A 122 4.00 7.70 11.87
N GLY A 123 3.09 8.36 12.59
CA GLY A 123 1.90 7.73 13.17
C GLY A 123 1.03 7.04 12.13
N GLN A 124 0.79 7.74 11.00
CA GLN A 124 0.08 7.18 9.85
C GLN A 124 0.86 6.03 9.19
N SER A 125 2.17 6.18 9.02
CA SER A 125 3.05 5.16 8.44
C SER A 125 3.07 3.88 9.28
N LEU A 126 3.03 3.99 10.61
CA LEU A 126 2.95 2.83 11.50
C LEU A 126 1.62 2.08 11.36
N PHE A 127 0.50 2.79 11.23
CA PHE A 127 -0.77 2.12 10.96
C PHE A 127 -0.78 1.46 9.58
N ARG A 128 -0.27 2.15 8.54
CA ARG A 128 -0.12 1.57 7.19
C ARG A 128 0.74 0.31 7.20
N ALA A 129 1.77 0.26 8.04
CA ALA A 129 2.58 -0.94 8.24
C ALA A 129 1.81 -2.11 8.87
N CYS A 130 1.02 -1.84 9.91
CA CYS A 130 0.17 -2.85 10.52
C CYS A 130 -0.86 -3.37 9.51
N LEU A 131 -1.51 -2.46 8.77
CA LEU A 131 -2.48 -2.79 7.72
C LEU A 131 -1.85 -3.60 6.58
N ALA A 132 -0.69 -3.18 6.08
CA ALA A 132 0.04 -3.90 5.04
C ALA A 132 0.42 -5.31 5.51
N SER A 133 0.89 -5.48 6.76
CA SER A 133 1.20 -6.79 7.31
C SER A 133 -0.01 -7.71 7.40
N GLU A 134 -1.16 -7.21 7.88
CA GLU A 134 -2.39 -8.01 7.97
C GLU A 134 -3.00 -8.31 6.58
N LEU A 135 -2.91 -7.39 5.62
CA LEU A 135 -3.26 -7.66 4.22
C LEU A 135 -2.35 -8.75 3.64
N ALA A 136 -1.03 -8.66 3.84
CA ALA A 136 -0.09 -9.67 3.39
C ALA A 136 -0.36 -11.04 4.04
N ARG A 137 -0.73 -11.13 5.31
CA ARG A 137 -1.12 -12.41 5.95
C ARG A 137 -2.27 -13.12 5.24
N ARG A 138 -3.11 -12.39 4.52
CA ARG A 138 -4.18 -12.97 3.69
C ARG A 138 -3.74 -13.21 2.25
N LEU A 139 -3.01 -12.27 1.66
CA LEU A 139 -2.73 -12.26 0.22
C LEU A 139 -1.40 -12.91 -0.17
N ALA A 140 -0.39 -12.81 0.70
CA ALA A 140 0.96 -13.32 0.51
C ALA A 140 1.62 -13.57 1.88
N PRO A 141 1.22 -14.65 2.60
CA PRO A 141 1.58 -14.83 4.02
C PRO A 141 3.09 -14.81 4.31
N ALA A 142 3.89 -15.29 3.35
CA ALA A 142 5.35 -15.30 3.44
C ALA A 142 5.99 -13.90 3.42
N LEU A 143 5.24 -12.85 3.05
CA LEU A 143 5.73 -11.48 2.89
C LEU A 143 5.19 -10.53 3.98
N ALA A 144 4.57 -11.04 5.04
CA ALA A 144 3.93 -10.21 6.06
C ALA A 144 4.92 -9.32 6.84
N ALA A 145 6.16 -9.77 7.02
CA ALA A 145 7.21 -8.99 7.66
C ALA A 145 7.71 -7.88 6.73
N GLU A 146 7.95 -8.20 5.46
CA GLU A 146 8.34 -7.27 4.42
C GLU A 146 7.28 -6.19 4.20
N ALA A 147 5.99 -6.56 4.26
CA ALA A 147 4.86 -5.65 4.13
C ALA A 147 4.81 -4.63 5.26
N PHE A 148 5.13 -5.03 6.49
CA PHE A 148 5.25 -4.10 7.60
C PHE A 148 6.36 -3.07 7.33
N VAL A 149 7.54 -3.53 6.91
CA VAL A 149 8.69 -2.66 6.63
C VAL A 149 8.38 -1.70 5.49
N ALA A 150 7.82 -2.20 4.38
CA ALA A 150 7.45 -1.38 3.25
C ALA A 150 6.35 -0.36 3.63
N GLY A 151 5.37 -0.76 4.44
CA GLY A 151 4.30 0.12 4.93
C GLY A 151 4.80 1.29 5.78
N ILE A 152 5.83 1.11 6.61
CA ILE A 152 6.48 2.21 7.34
C ILE A 152 7.18 3.18 6.38
N MET A 153 7.64 2.70 5.24
CA MET A 153 8.49 3.46 4.31
C MET A 153 7.72 4.23 3.25
N LEU A 154 6.42 3.98 3.04
CA LEU A 154 5.64 4.59 1.95
C LEU A 154 5.71 6.11 1.96
N ASP A 155 5.52 6.73 3.13
CA ASP A 155 5.52 8.19 3.29
C ASP A 155 6.82 8.75 3.87
N CYS A 156 7.91 7.95 3.94
CA CYS A 156 9.16 8.40 4.55
C CYS A 156 9.80 9.61 3.84
N GLY A 157 9.43 9.85 2.58
CA GLY A 157 9.83 11.03 1.82
C GLY A 157 9.17 12.33 2.30
N VAL A 158 7.98 12.29 2.89
CA VAL A 158 7.20 13.49 3.29
C VAL A 158 7.97 14.32 4.34
N PRO A 159 8.47 13.77 5.46
CA PRO A 159 9.25 14.55 6.42
C PRO A 159 10.56 15.13 5.86
N LEU A 160 11.16 14.42 4.90
CA LEU A 160 12.39 14.83 4.24
C LEU A 160 12.13 15.97 3.25
N MET A 161 11.01 15.91 2.52
CA MET A 161 10.54 16.99 1.67
C MET A 161 10.20 18.24 2.47
N LEU A 162 9.59 18.11 3.66
CA LEU A 162 9.36 19.25 4.56
C LEU A 162 10.66 19.98 4.89
N LYS A 163 11.71 19.21 5.18
CA LYS A 163 13.04 19.77 5.47
C LYS A 163 13.70 20.39 4.23
N MET A 164 13.53 19.79 3.06
CA MET A 164 14.19 20.21 1.82
C MET A 164 13.50 21.38 1.12
N LEU A 165 12.16 21.44 1.19
CA LEU A 165 11.33 22.40 0.48
C LEU A 165 10.76 23.48 1.40
N GLY A 166 10.53 23.19 2.69
CA GLY A 166 10.04 24.16 3.66
C GLY A 166 8.57 24.56 3.45
N PRO A 167 8.21 25.85 3.65
CA PRO A 167 6.82 26.32 3.62
C PRO A 167 5.98 25.91 2.39
N PRO A 168 6.50 25.92 1.15
CA PRO A 168 5.73 25.49 -0.02
C PRO A 168 5.18 24.06 0.09
N TYR A 169 5.93 23.15 0.72
CA TYR A 169 5.46 21.79 0.91
C TYR A 169 4.51 21.67 2.10
N GLU A 170 4.71 22.46 3.16
CA GLU A 170 3.73 22.58 4.24
C GLU A 170 2.37 23.07 3.73
N ASP A 171 2.34 24.04 2.82
CA ASP A 171 1.10 24.55 2.23
C ASP A 171 0.37 23.49 1.42
N LEU A 172 1.10 22.71 0.60
CA LEU A 172 0.53 21.56 -0.11
C LEU A 172 -0.06 20.54 0.86
N LEU A 173 0.65 20.24 1.95
CA LEU A 173 0.18 19.29 2.95
C LEU A 173 -1.05 19.78 3.73
N ARG A 174 -1.18 21.10 3.93
CA ARG A 174 -2.36 21.74 4.52
C ARG A 174 -3.60 21.64 3.62
N GLU A 175 -3.44 21.46 2.30
CA GLU A 175 -4.56 21.20 1.39
C GLU A 175 -5.32 19.93 1.78
N GLY A 176 -4.61 18.92 2.31
CA GLY A 176 -5.14 17.64 2.78
C GLY A 176 -6.28 17.11 1.89
N LEU A 177 -6.10 16.50 0.72
CA LEU A 177 -4.95 15.75 0.26
C LEU A 177 -5.08 14.28 0.70
N HIS A 178 -5.97 13.49 0.07
CA HIS A 178 -5.90 12.02 0.15
C HIS A 178 -4.60 11.53 -0.53
N PRO A 179 -4.03 10.36 -0.19
CA PRO A 179 -2.66 10.03 -0.58
C PRO A 179 -2.39 10.03 -2.09
N PRO A 180 -3.20 9.38 -2.97
CA PRO A 180 -3.06 9.51 -4.41
C PRO A 180 -3.14 10.96 -4.93
N GLY A 181 -4.05 11.77 -4.38
CA GLY A 181 -4.17 13.19 -4.71
C GLY A 181 -2.95 14.01 -4.30
N GLN A 182 -2.36 13.71 -3.14
CA GLN A 182 -1.12 14.34 -2.69
C GLN A 182 0.04 14.00 -3.64
N PHE A 183 0.23 12.72 -3.98
CA PHE A 183 1.24 12.31 -4.96
C PHE A 183 1.06 13.02 -6.30
N HIS A 184 -0.17 13.07 -6.83
CA HIS A 184 -0.44 13.77 -8.08
C HIS A 184 -0.10 15.26 -8.03
N ARG A 185 -0.41 15.93 -6.90
CA ARG A 185 -0.09 17.34 -6.70
C ARG A 185 1.41 17.56 -6.61
N GLU A 186 2.14 16.71 -5.89
CA GLU A 186 3.61 16.75 -5.88
C GLU A 186 4.18 16.54 -7.28
N TRP A 187 3.69 15.53 -8.01
CA TRP A 187 4.15 15.18 -9.36
C TRP A 187 3.98 16.34 -10.35
N THR A 188 2.87 17.08 -10.26
CA THR A 188 2.52 18.15 -11.20
C THR A 188 3.04 19.53 -10.81
N SER A 189 3.32 19.78 -9.53
CA SER A 189 3.68 21.12 -9.03
C SER A 189 5.07 21.23 -8.41
N LEU A 190 5.70 20.12 -8.01
CA LEU A 190 7.00 20.11 -7.34
C LEU A 190 8.07 19.46 -8.21
N PRO A 191 9.37 19.75 -7.97
CA PRO A 191 10.45 19.16 -8.74
C PRO A 191 10.72 17.68 -8.46
N PHE A 192 10.20 17.16 -7.35
CA PHE A 192 10.25 15.75 -6.95
C PHE A 192 9.11 15.44 -6.00
N THR A 193 8.79 14.15 -5.89
CA THR A 193 7.73 13.61 -5.02
C THR A 193 8.32 12.94 -3.79
N HIS A 194 7.46 12.61 -2.83
CA HIS A 194 7.89 11.83 -1.66
C HIS A 194 8.37 10.43 -2.07
N VAL A 195 7.83 9.89 -3.17
CA VAL A 195 8.24 8.61 -3.76
C VAL A 195 9.67 8.70 -4.29
N ASP A 196 10.04 9.77 -5.02
CA ASP A 196 11.41 9.95 -5.50
C ASP A 196 12.41 9.99 -4.34
N VAL A 197 12.04 10.68 -3.25
CA VAL A 197 12.88 10.76 -2.03
C VAL A 197 12.98 9.39 -1.35
N ALA A 198 11.87 8.66 -1.20
CA ALA A 198 11.84 7.33 -0.63
C ALA A 198 12.65 6.32 -1.46
N ALA A 199 12.59 6.38 -2.79
CA ALA A 199 13.36 5.52 -3.69
C ALA A 199 14.87 5.77 -3.57
N VAL A 200 15.30 7.05 -3.52
CA VAL A 200 16.70 7.40 -3.30
C VAL A 200 17.17 6.93 -1.91
N LEU A 201 16.31 7.07 -0.89
CA LEU A 201 16.61 6.59 0.46
C LEU A 201 16.77 5.06 0.51
N ALA A 202 15.84 4.32 -0.10
CA ALA A 202 15.90 2.86 -0.21
C ALA A 202 17.19 2.39 -0.91
N LYS A 203 17.60 3.08 -1.98
CA LYS A 203 18.87 2.82 -2.68
C LYS A 203 20.09 3.08 -1.79
N ARG A 204 20.10 4.20 -1.04
CA ARG A 204 21.21 4.53 -0.12
C ARG A 204 21.35 3.49 0.99
N TRP A 205 20.22 3.06 1.56
CA TRP A 205 20.16 2.01 2.58
C TRP A 205 20.36 0.60 2.03
N ARG A 206 20.56 0.46 0.70
CA ARG A 206 20.75 -0.82 0.01
C ARG A 206 19.64 -1.82 0.30
N LEU A 207 18.40 -1.33 0.35
CA LEU A 207 17.24 -2.21 0.52
C LEU A 207 17.14 -3.18 -0.66
N PRO A 208 16.79 -4.46 -0.43
CA PRO A 208 16.62 -5.42 -1.50
C PRO A 208 15.48 -5.00 -2.44
N PRO A 209 15.49 -5.41 -3.72
CA PRO A 209 14.42 -5.12 -4.67
C PRO A 209 13.02 -5.48 -4.16
N LEU A 210 12.93 -6.57 -3.38
CA LEU A 210 11.71 -7.00 -2.71
C LEU A 210 11.04 -5.90 -1.87
N LEU A 211 11.82 -5.03 -1.22
CA LEU A 211 11.29 -3.88 -0.47
C LEU A 211 11.30 -2.60 -1.31
N ALA A 212 12.38 -2.35 -2.04
CA ALA A 212 12.57 -1.09 -2.75
C ALA A 212 11.54 -0.87 -3.86
N LYS A 213 11.20 -1.90 -4.64
CA LYS A 213 10.26 -1.77 -5.77
C LYS A 213 8.82 -1.51 -5.34
N PRO A 214 8.25 -2.24 -4.36
CA PRO A 214 6.93 -1.90 -3.81
C PRO A 214 6.83 -0.49 -3.25
N ILE A 215 7.89 0.02 -2.59
CA ILE A 215 7.94 1.40 -2.09
C ILE A 215 7.95 2.40 -3.26
N GLU A 216 8.68 2.13 -4.34
CA GLU A 216 8.74 2.99 -5.53
C GLU A 216 7.40 3.03 -6.27
N TRP A 217 6.69 1.90 -6.34
CA TRP A 217 5.48 1.76 -7.17
C TRP A 217 4.16 1.99 -6.42
N HIS A 218 4.15 2.27 -5.13
CA HIS A 218 2.90 2.22 -4.34
C HIS A 218 1.78 3.20 -4.74
N HIS A 219 2.04 4.19 -5.62
CA HIS A 219 1.00 5.04 -6.24
C HIS A 219 0.62 4.60 -7.67
N GLU A 220 1.31 3.61 -8.21
CA GLU A 220 1.02 2.99 -9.50
C GLU A 220 0.01 1.84 -9.29
N PRO A 221 -1.09 1.80 -10.03
CA PRO A 221 -2.02 0.68 -9.95
C PRO A 221 -1.32 -0.66 -10.16
N PRO A 222 -1.51 -1.66 -9.27
CA PRO A 222 -0.94 -2.97 -9.46
C PRO A 222 -1.55 -3.65 -10.68
N VAL A 223 -0.77 -4.53 -11.33
CA VAL A 223 -1.26 -5.34 -12.45
C VAL A 223 -2.43 -6.21 -11.97
N GLY A 224 -3.50 -6.28 -12.77
CA GLY A 224 -4.67 -7.11 -12.47
C GLY A 224 -4.34 -8.61 -12.38
N GLY A 225 -5.09 -9.34 -11.55
CA GLY A 225 -4.91 -10.78 -11.35
C GLY A 225 -4.07 -11.15 -10.12
N ALA A 226 -3.69 -12.43 -10.03
CA ALA A 226 -2.83 -12.95 -8.96
C ALA A 226 -1.35 -12.85 -9.39
N PRO A 227 -0.54 -11.97 -8.77
CA PRO A 227 0.86 -11.80 -9.17
C PRO A 227 1.71 -13.02 -8.83
N ALA A 228 2.58 -13.41 -9.77
CA ALA A 228 3.50 -14.55 -9.62
C ALA A 228 4.80 -14.17 -8.88
N LEU A 229 5.26 -12.93 -9.03
CA LEU A 229 6.50 -12.44 -8.40
C LEU A 229 6.22 -11.86 -7.01
N GLN A 230 7.13 -12.10 -6.07
CA GLN A 230 7.01 -11.61 -4.69
C GLN A 230 6.97 -10.08 -4.63
N GLU A 231 7.73 -9.38 -5.47
CA GLU A 231 7.70 -7.91 -5.49
C GLU A 231 6.34 -7.38 -5.95
N GLN A 232 5.68 -8.07 -6.89
CA GLN A 232 4.34 -7.68 -7.36
C GLN A 232 3.25 -8.00 -6.33
N GLN A 233 3.38 -9.12 -5.60
CA GLN A 233 2.52 -9.43 -4.46
C GLN A 233 2.62 -8.37 -3.38
N LEU A 234 3.85 -7.97 -3.03
CA LEU A 234 4.09 -6.94 -2.04
C LEU A 234 3.63 -5.56 -2.52
N HIS A 235 3.90 -5.23 -3.78
CA HIS A 235 3.40 -4.00 -4.42
C HIS A 235 1.88 -3.87 -4.27
N ARG A 236 1.13 -4.93 -4.61
CA ARG A 236 -0.34 -4.92 -4.46
C ARG A 236 -0.77 -4.63 -3.03
N VAL A 237 -0.13 -5.26 -2.04
CA VAL A 237 -0.42 -5.02 -0.62
C VAL A 237 -0.18 -3.56 -0.24
N VAL A 238 0.99 -3.01 -0.59
CA VAL A 238 1.37 -1.66 -0.17
C VAL A 238 0.67 -0.55 -0.95
N TYR A 239 0.22 -0.83 -2.17
CA TYR A 239 -0.67 0.06 -2.91
C TYR A 239 -1.96 0.32 -2.12
N TYR A 240 -2.65 -0.74 -1.72
CA TYR A 240 -3.90 -0.61 -0.96
C TYR A 240 -3.68 0.00 0.41
N ALA A 241 -2.67 -0.44 1.15
CA ALA A 241 -2.35 0.14 2.46
C ALA A 241 -1.93 1.62 2.36
N GLY A 242 -1.16 1.99 1.34
CA GLY A 242 -0.68 3.35 1.10
C GLY A 242 -1.78 4.33 0.69
N ALA A 243 -2.77 3.86 -0.06
CA ALA A 243 -3.87 4.69 -0.55
C ALA A 243 -4.91 5.06 0.52
N VAL A 244 -4.94 4.38 1.67
CA VAL A 244 -5.88 4.71 2.77
C VAL A 244 -5.58 6.08 3.35
N ASP A 245 -6.57 6.98 3.32
CA ASP A 245 -6.51 8.27 4.02
C ASP A 245 -6.84 8.07 5.51
N LEU A 246 -5.85 8.33 6.37
CA LEU A 246 -5.95 8.18 7.83
C LEU A 246 -6.22 9.52 8.54
N LYS A 247 -6.40 10.62 7.79
CA LYS A 247 -6.64 11.95 8.36
C LYS A 247 -8.10 12.04 8.83
N ASP A 248 -8.30 12.41 10.10
CA ASP A 248 -9.62 12.77 10.61
C ASP A 248 -10.10 14.07 9.91
N ARG A 249 -11.24 13.98 9.21
CA ARG A 249 -11.91 15.12 8.57
C ARG A 249 -13.39 15.03 8.88
N ALA A 250 -13.97 16.13 9.34
CA ALA A 250 -15.41 16.34 9.24
C ALA A 250 -15.78 16.25 7.75
N THR A 251 -16.42 15.15 7.36
CA THR A 251 -16.81 14.84 5.98
C THR A 251 -17.81 15.87 5.44
N PRO A 252 -17.57 16.46 4.25
CA PRO A 252 -18.66 16.93 3.41
C PRO A 252 -18.82 16.06 2.15
N GLU A 253 -20.05 15.57 1.98
CA GLU A 253 -20.80 15.39 0.72
C GLU A 253 -20.36 14.34 -0.31
N ARG A 254 -20.85 13.11 -0.13
CA ARG A 254 -21.94 12.43 -0.87
C ARG A 254 -21.82 10.93 -0.61
N GLU A 255 -22.64 10.47 0.33
CA GLU A 255 -22.82 9.06 0.65
C GLU A 255 -23.70 8.41 -0.43
N THR A 256 -23.07 7.86 -1.46
CA THR A 256 -23.59 6.64 -2.07
C THR A 256 -22.63 5.55 -1.68
N ALA A 257 -23.02 4.71 -0.73
CA ALA A 257 -22.27 3.51 -0.39
C ALA A 257 -22.14 2.64 -1.67
N PRO A 258 -20.93 2.38 -2.17
CA PRO A 258 -20.75 1.50 -3.32
C PRO A 258 -20.95 0.04 -2.89
N SER A 259 -21.34 -0.81 -3.83
CA SER A 259 -21.76 -2.18 -3.54
C SER A 259 -20.59 -3.04 -2.98
N PRO A 260 -20.76 -3.72 -1.83
CA PRO A 260 -19.69 -4.47 -1.14
C PRO A 260 -19.05 -5.63 -1.94
N GLY A 261 -19.61 -6.00 -3.10
CA GLY A 261 -19.13 -7.13 -3.92
C GLY A 261 -17.94 -6.84 -4.83
N LEU A 262 -17.66 -5.58 -5.18
CA LEU A 262 -16.67 -5.20 -6.20
C LEU A 262 -15.25 -5.06 -5.62
N ALA A 263 -15.13 -4.37 -4.48
CA ALA A 263 -13.95 -4.32 -3.64
C ALA A 263 -13.37 -5.71 -3.32
N SER A 264 -14.26 -6.67 -3.07
CA SER A 264 -13.90 -8.03 -2.71
C SER A 264 -13.17 -8.78 -3.83
N ARG A 265 -13.47 -8.46 -5.09
CA ARG A 265 -12.94 -9.16 -6.28
C ARG A 265 -11.53 -8.70 -6.65
N HIS A 266 -11.17 -7.44 -6.38
CA HIS A 266 -9.87 -6.90 -6.81
C HIS A 266 -8.74 -7.25 -5.85
N LEU A 267 -9.02 -7.24 -4.54
CA LEU A 267 -8.12 -7.75 -3.49
C LEU A 267 -8.16 -9.29 -3.39
N GLY A 268 -9.28 -9.91 -3.78
CA GLY A 268 -9.54 -11.33 -3.54
C GLY A 268 -9.90 -11.64 -2.09
N LEU A 269 -10.52 -10.69 -1.38
CA LEU A 269 -10.95 -10.83 0.02
C LEU A 269 -12.43 -10.48 0.13
N ALA A 270 -13.26 -11.33 0.71
CA ALA A 270 -14.63 -10.96 0.98
C ALA A 270 -14.70 -9.82 2.01
N GLU A 271 -15.76 -9.02 1.99
CA GLU A 271 -15.96 -7.91 2.95
C GLU A 271 -15.77 -8.30 4.43
N PRO A 272 -16.30 -9.44 4.94
CA PRO A 272 -16.03 -9.87 6.31
C PRO A 272 -14.55 -10.17 6.59
N GLU A 273 -13.81 -10.65 5.58
CA GLU A 273 -12.38 -10.89 5.71
C GLU A 273 -11.59 -9.60 5.74
N LEU A 274 -12.00 -8.61 4.95
CA LEU A 274 -11.41 -7.27 4.95
C LEU A 274 -11.64 -6.55 6.29
N LEU A 275 -12.85 -6.62 6.83
CA LEU A 275 -13.16 -6.12 8.18
C LEU A 275 -12.25 -6.79 9.22
N SER A 276 -12.13 -8.11 9.18
CA SER A 276 -11.25 -8.85 10.08
C SER A 276 -9.77 -8.44 9.94
N VAL A 277 -9.29 -8.13 8.72
CA VAL A 277 -7.94 -7.60 8.50
C VAL A 277 -7.76 -6.24 9.16
N ILE A 278 -8.73 -5.34 9.01
CA ILE A 278 -8.68 -3.99 9.57
C ILE A 278 -8.72 -4.02 11.09
N GLU A 279 -9.61 -4.83 11.69
CA GLU A 279 -9.68 -5.02 13.15
C GLU A 279 -8.35 -5.52 13.73
N LYS A 280 -7.73 -6.51 13.06
CA LYS A 280 -6.42 -7.03 13.45
C LYS A 280 -5.32 -5.97 13.30
N ALA A 281 -5.35 -5.19 12.22
CA ALA A 281 -4.37 -4.13 11.99
C ALA A 281 -4.48 -3.03 13.06
N THR A 282 -5.70 -2.66 13.45
CA THR A 282 -5.97 -1.71 14.53
C THR A 282 -5.50 -2.25 15.88
N SER A 283 -5.80 -3.52 16.20
CA SER A 283 -5.34 -4.17 17.43
C SER A 283 -3.81 -4.22 17.50
N GLU A 284 -3.17 -4.58 16.39
CA GLU A 284 -1.71 -4.62 16.24
C GLU A 284 -1.11 -3.22 16.41
N TYR A 285 -1.67 -2.21 15.76
CA TYR A 285 -1.24 -0.82 15.89
C TYR A 285 -1.28 -0.34 17.35
N VAL A 286 -2.38 -0.61 18.06
CA VAL A 286 -2.53 -0.26 19.48
C VAL A 286 -1.47 -0.93 20.34
N ALA A 287 -1.09 -2.17 20.01
CA ALA A 287 -0.03 -2.88 20.71
C ALA A 287 1.35 -2.24 20.47
N VAL A 288 1.68 -1.92 19.21
CA VAL A 288 3.04 -1.56 18.82
C VAL A 288 3.35 -0.05 18.85
N GLN A 289 2.34 0.82 18.88
CA GLN A 289 2.55 2.28 18.94
C GLN A 289 3.48 2.74 20.08
N GLY A 290 3.45 2.06 21.23
CA GLY A 290 4.34 2.34 22.36
C GLY A 290 5.82 2.11 22.06
N VAL A 291 6.14 1.25 21.08
CA VAL A 291 7.50 1.05 20.58
C VAL A 291 7.97 2.27 19.79
N PHE A 292 7.06 3.02 19.18
CA PHE A 292 7.38 4.19 18.37
C PHE A 292 7.14 5.52 19.09
N ALA A 293 6.83 5.50 20.39
CA ALA A 293 6.63 6.69 21.20
C ALA A 293 7.79 7.71 21.06
N GLY A 294 7.45 8.98 20.86
CA GLY A 294 8.41 10.07 20.62
C GLY A 294 8.98 10.12 19.19
N VAL A 295 8.66 9.15 18.34
CA VAL A 295 8.95 9.15 16.89
C VAL A 295 7.65 9.34 16.10
N CYS A 296 6.56 8.75 16.57
CA CYS A 296 5.21 8.85 16.01
C CYS A 296 4.27 9.52 17.00
N ASP A 297 3.37 10.36 16.50
CA ASP A 297 2.18 10.76 17.26
C ASP A 297 1.12 9.66 17.07
N PRO A 298 0.44 9.23 18.15
CA PRO A 298 -0.62 8.24 18.03
C PRO A 298 -1.76 8.79 17.18
N LEU A 299 -2.41 7.90 16.43
CA LEU A 299 -3.67 8.18 15.76
C LEU A 299 -4.80 8.24 16.79
N ASP A 300 -5.89 8.90 16.41
CA ASP A 300 -7.07 9.07 17.25
C ASP A 300 -7.73 7.73 17.65
N ASP A 301 -8.81 7.79 18.42
CA ASP A 301 -9.57 6.67 18.97
C ASP A 301 -9.57 5.39 18.08
N PRO A 302 -9.10 4.22 18.59
CA PRO A 302 -8.95 3.00 17.80
C PRO A 302 -10.25 2.47 17.19
N GLU A 303 -11.38 2.58 17.88
CA GLU A 303 -12.68 2.11 17.37
C GLU A 303 -13.08 2.94 16.15
N SER A 304 -13.02 4.27 16.29
CA SER A 304 -13.29 5.22 15.21
C SER A 304 -12.29 5.07 14.04
N LEU A 305 -11.04 4.65 14.32
CA LEU A 305 -10.02 4.42 13.30
C LEU A 305 -10.35 3.21 12.40
N ALA A 306 -10.81 2.10 12.97
CA ALA A 306 -11.15 0.90 12.20
C ALA A 306 -12.29 1.17 11.21
N GLU A 307 -13.36 1.84 11.65
CA GLU A 307 -14.49 2.23 10.81
C GLU A 307 -14.06 3.16 9.67
N ARG A 308 -13.29 4.22 9.98
CA ARG A 308 -12.76 5.15 8.96
C ARG A 308 -11.91 4.42 7.92
N VAL A 309 -11.03 3.52 8.35
CA VAL A 309 -10.14 2.75 7.47
C VAL A 309 -10.95 1.85 6.56
N HIS A 310 -11.99 1.20 7.07
CA HIS A 310 -12.89 0.38 6.27
C HIS A 310 -13.56 1.19 5.15
N LEU A 311 -14.21 2.30 5.49
CA LEU A 311 -14.87 3.17 4.51
C LEU A 311 -13.90 3.70 3.45
N ARG A 312 -12.66 4.01 3.84
CA ARG A 312 -11.63 4.49 2.91
C ARG A 312 -11.06 3.39 2.02
N MET A 313 -10.87 2.20 2.55
CA MET A 313 -10.39 1.05 1.77
C MET A 313 -11.40 0.67 0.69
N VAL A 314 -12.70 0.67 1.01
CA VAL A 314 -13.77 0.45 0.03
C VAL A 314 -13.66 1.46 -1.11
N ARG A 315 -13.54 2.76 -0.81
CA ARG A 315 -13.38 3.80 -1.85
C ARG A 315 -12.14 3.63 -2.72
N VAL A 316 -10.99 3.27 -2.13
CA VAL A 316 -9.76 3.01 -2.91
C VAL A 316 -9.99 1.89 -3.92
N LEU A 317 -10.72 0.85 -3.52
CA LEU A 317 -11.05 -0.26 -4.40
C LEU A 317 -12.03 0.16 -5.49
N ASP A 318 -13.03 0.96 -5.16
CA ASP A 318 -13.99 1.49 -6.12
C ASP A 318 -13.30 2.39 -7.16
N ASP A 319 -12.47 3.34 -6.74
CA ASP A 319 -11.69 4.22 -7.63
C ASP A 319 -10.82 3.42 -8.61
N LEU A 320 -10.22 2.31 -8.16
CA LEU A 320 -9.41 1.44 -9.00
C LEU A 320 -10.25 0.70 -10.04
N ILE A 321 -11.45 0.26 -9.65
CA ILE A 321 -12.41 -0.36 -10.54
C ILE A 321 -12.90 0.66 -11.58
N GLU A 322 -13.27 1.86 -11.15
CA GLU A 322 -13.63 2.98 -12.03
C GLU A 322 -12.50 3.33 -13.01
N ARG A 323 -11.23 3.36 -12.58
CA ARG A 323 -10.09 3.58 -13.48
C ARG A 323 -9.87 2.43 -14.45
N THR A 324 -10.08 1.20 -14.02
CA THR A 324 -10.03 0.02 -14.90
C THR A 324 -11.16 0.08 -15.94
N LEU A 325 -12.33 0.59 -15.54
CA LEU A 325 -13.47 0.84 -16.44
C LEU A 325 -13.20 2.00 -17.42
N ALA A 326 -12.61 3.10 -16.93
CA ALA A 326 -12.37 4.34 -17.68
C ALA A 326 -11.14 4.29 -18.60
N SER A 327 -10.09 3.54 -18.25
CA SER A 327 -8.94 3.27 -19.14
C SER A 327 -9.29 2.44 -20.38
N GLY A 328 -10.55 2.01 -20.48
CA GLY A 328 -11.18 1.41 -21.66
C GLY A 328 -11.91 2.38 -22.60
N ALA A 329 -11.66 3.69 -22.53
CA ALA A 329 -12.38 4.67 -23.35
C ALA A 329 -11.80 4.84 -24.78
N SER A 330 -12.23 3.97 -25.71
CA SER A 330 -12.42 4.21 -27.18
C SER A 330 -12.92 2.93 -27.86
N PRO A 331 -13.58 2.92 -29.04
CA PRO A 331 -14.62 3.79 -29.62
C PRO A 331 -16.03 3.13 -29.32
N PRO A 332 -17.16 3.36 -30.03
CA PRO A 332 -18.47 2.84 -29.58
C PRO A 332 -18.47 1.30 -29.62
N ALA A 333 -18.72 0.67 -28.47
CA ALA A 333 -18.81 -0.78 -28.35
C ALA A 333 -20.18 -1.28 -28.83
N GLU A 334 -20.20 -2.39 -29.59
CA GLU A 334 -21.44 -3.13 -29.81
C GLU A 334 -21.96 -3.67 -28.47
N ARG A 335 -23.28 -3.54 -28.27
CA ARG A 335 -23.99 -3.96 -27.05
C ARG A 335 -24.70 -5.29 -27.28
N PHE A 336 -24.50 -6.22 -26.36
CA PHE A 336 -25.05 -7.57 -26.34
C PHE A 336 -25.86 -7.80 -25.07
N ARG A 337 -26.61 -8.90 -25.00
CA ARG A 337 -27.27 -9.34 -23.76
C ARG A 337 -26.60 -10.59 -23.20
N LEU A 338 -26.38 -10.62 -21.89
CA LEU A 338 -25.86 -11.78 -21.19
C LEU A 338 -26.32 -11.78 -19.72
N GLY A 339 -26.92 -12.89 -19.28
CA GLY A 339 -27.48 -13.07 -17.94
C GLY A 339 -28.50 -12.03 -17.51
N GLY A 340 -29.29 -11.51 -18.45
CA GLY A 340 -30.27 -10.45 -18.18
C GLY A 340 -29.71 -9.03 -18.10
N TYR A 341 -28.41 -8.84 -18.38
CA TYR A 341 -27.73 -7.54 -18.41
C TYR A 341 -27.27 -7.18 -19.83
N GLN A 342 -26.98 -5.89 -20.04
CA GLN A 342 -26.30 -5.43 -21.24
C GLN A 342 -24.79 -5.57 -21.06
N ILE A 343 -24.10 -6.01 -22.12
CA ILE A 343 -22.64 -6.13 -22.15
C ILE A 343 -22.07 -5.43 -23.37
N GLU A 344 -21.02 -4.65 -23.18
CA GLU A 344 -20.20 -4.05 -24.23
C GLU A 344 -18.87 -4.82 -24.35
N ILE A 345 -18.41 -5.14 -25.57
CA ILE A 345 -17.13 -5.85 -25.76
C ILE A 345 -16.23 -5.07 -26.72
N GLN A 346 -15.04 -4.74 -26.25
CA GLN A 346 -14.04 -3.93 -26.94
C GLN A 346 -12.70 -4.66 -26.99
N GLY A 347 -11.94 -4.52 -28.09
CA GLY A 347 -10.57 -5.02 -28.18
C GLY A 347 -9.57 -3.98 -27.70
N ASP A 348 -8.45 -4.44 -27.14
CA ASP A 348 -7.34 -3.56 -26.74
C ASP A 348 -6.26 -3.40 -27.82
N GLY A 349 -6.43 -4.05 -28.98
CA GLY A 349 -5.50 -4.03 -30.10
C GLY A 349 -4.28 -4.96 -29.95
N ILE A 350 -4.19 -5.75 -28.88
CA ILE A 350 -3.06 -6.67 -28.60
C ILE A 350 -3.57 -8.10 -28.32
N GLY A 351 -4.70 -8.48 -28.94
CA GLY A 351 -5.27 -9.83 -28.84
C GLY A 351 -6.09 -10.10 -27.58
N MET A 352 -6.42 -9.08 -26.79
CA MET A 352 -7.33 -9.19 -25.66
C MET A 352 -8.61 -8.37 -25.89
N ALA A 353 -9.69 -8.80 -25.25
CA ALA A 353 -10.97 -8.11 -25.24
C ALA A 353 -11.33 -7.72 -23.80
N ALA A 354 -11.77 -6.49 -23.62
CA ALA A 354 -12.44 -6.02 -22.42
C ALA A 354 -13.95 -6.15 -22.63
N ALA A 355 -14.61 -6.91 -21.75
CA ALA A 355 -16.06 -6.90 -21.65
C ALA A 355 -16.47 -5.96 -20.51
N TYR A 356 -17.55 -5.22 -20.70
CA TYR A 356 -18.13 -4.30 -19.72
C TYR A 356 -19.58 -4.68 -19.49
N LEU A 357 -19.99 -4.88 -18.25
CA LEU A 357 -21.39 -5.02 -17.86
C LEU A 357 -21.99 -3.61 -17.71
N THR A 358 -23.17 -3.36 -18.24
CA THR A 358 -23.86 -2.07 -18.11
C THR A 358 -25.21 -2.20 -17.44
N ASP A 359 -25.63 -1.15 -16.75
CA ASP A 359 -26.98 -1.05 -16.18
C ASP A 359 -28.03 -0.68 -17.26
N ARG A 360 -29.29 -0.48 -16.83
CA ARG A 360 -30.39 -0.10 -17.73
C ARG A 360 -30.29 1.33 -18.29
N ALA A 361 -29.49 2.20 -17.65
CA ALA A 361 -29.20 3.55 -18.13
C ALA A 361 -28.03 3.55 -19.14
N GLY A 362 -27.32 2.43 -19.27
CA GLY A 362 -26.17 2.27 -20.16
C GLY A 362 -24.84 2.66 -19.50
N GLU A 363 -24.81 2.82 -18.18
CA GLU A 363 -23.59 3.08 -17.42
C GLU A 363 -22.81 1.79 -17.19
N ARG A 364 -21.49 1.83 -17.35
CA ARG A 364 -20.59 0.69 -17.15
C ARG A 364 -20.43 0.43 -15.65
N ILE A 365 -20.87 -0.74 -15.20
CA ILE A 365 -20.88 -1.12 -13.78
C ILE A 365 -19.85 -2.19 -13.43
N ALA A 366 -19.32 -2.95 -14.39
CA ALA A 366 -18.24 -3.91 -14.18
C ALA A 366 -17.44 -4.15 -15.47
N CYS A 367 -16.19 -4.61 -15.35
CA CYS A 367 -15.35 -4.96 -16.49
C CYS A 367 -14.51 -6.21 -16.20
N CYS A 368 -14.29 -7.03 -17.23
CA CYS A 368 -13.31 -8.10 -17.20
C CYS A 368 -12.50 -8.11 -18.49
N ARG A 369 -11.25 -8.55 -18.42
CA ARG A 369 -10.38 -8.74 -19.59
C ARG A 369 -10.22 -10.22 -19.86
N VAL A 370 -10.39 -10.60 -21.11
CA VAL A 370 -10.26 -11.97 -21.59
C VAL A 370 -9.45 -11.97 -22.88
N ALA A 371 -8.91 -13.12 -23.28
CA ALA A 371 -8.35 -13.26 -24.61
C ALA A 371 -9.45 -12.97 -25.66
N ALA A 372 -9.12 -12.27 -26.74
CA ALA A 372 -10.03 -12.12 -27.87
C ALA A 372 -10.16 -13.48 -28.57
N SER A 373 -11.15 -14.26 -28.13
CA SER A 373 -11.40 -15.63 -28.59
C SER A 373 -12.84 -15.98 -28.29
N GLU A 374 -13.52 -16.70 -29.18
CA GLU A 374 -14.90 -17.15 -28.96
C GLU A 374 -15.08 -17.99 -27.69
N ASN A 375 -14.03 -18.69 -27.26
CA ASN A 375 -14.02 -19.51 -26.05
C ASN A 375 -14.09 -18.65 -24.78
N SER A 376 -13.79 -17.36 -24.89
CA SER A 376 -13.81 -16.42 -23.77
C SER A 376 -15.22 -16.03 -23.33
N LEU A 377 -16.29 -16.35 -24.07
CA LEU A 377 -17.66 -16.11 -23.62
C LEU A 377 -17.95 -16.77 -22.26
N ALA A 378 -17.49 -18.01 -22.07
CA ALA A 378 -17.65 -18.71 -20.80
C ALA A 378 -16.91 -18.00 -19.66
N LEU A 379 -15.72 -17.45 -19.96
CA LEU A 379 -14.92 -16.68 -19.00
C LEU A 379 -15.55 -15.32 -18.68
N ILE A 380 -16.15 -14.63 -19.66
CA ILE A 380 -16.88 -13.38 -19.45
C ILE A 380 -18.08 -13.63 -18.53
N ARG A 381 -18.87 -14.68 -18.82
CA ARG A 381 -20.02 -15.06 -17.99
C ARG A 381 -19.58 -15.39 -16.56
N LEU A 382 -18.51 -16.17 -16.42
CA LEU A 382 -17.96 -16.54 -15.12
C LEU A 382 -17.42 -15.31 -14.37
N ALA A 383 -16.69 -14.43 -15.04
CA ALA A 383 -16.09 -13.23 -14.47
C ALA A 383 -17.16 -12.25 -13.94
N PHE A 384 -18.31 -12.17 -14.60
CA PHE A 384 -19.45 -11.39 -14.14
C PHE A 384 -20.42 -12.17 -13.23
N SER A 385 -20.20 -13.46 -13.04
CA SER A 385 -21.06 -14.34 -12.24
C SER A 385 -22.52 -14.33 -12.71
N LEU A 386 -22.72 -14.38 -14.02
CA LEU A 386 -24.03 -14.24 -14.65
C LEU A 386 -24.68 -15.60 -14.88
N ASP A 387 -25.89 -15.79 -14.35
CA ASP A 387 -26.72 -16.96 -14.67
C ASP A 387 -27.16 -16.94 -16.14
N PRO A 388 -27.39 -18.10 -16.79
CA PRO A 388 -27.96 -18.14 -18.14
C PRO A 388 -29.35 -17.50 -18.20
N ALA A 389 -29.58 -16.63 -19.18
CA ALA A 389 -30.90 -16.08 -19.45
C ALA A 389 -31.39 -16.42 -20.88
N PRO A 390 -32.71 -16.47 -21.13
CA PRO A 390 -33.28 -16.88 -22.41
C PRO A 390 -32.94 -15.94 -23.58
N ASP A 391 -32.63 -14.68 -23.29
CA ASP A 391 -32.36 -13.62 -24.25
C ASP A 391 -30.85 -13.32 -24.42
N ASP A 392 -30.00 -14.24 -23.97
CA ASP A 392 -28.56 -14.11 -24.09
C ASP A 392 -28.07 -14.20 -25.53
N ASP A 393 -27.31 -13.21 -25.96
CA ASP A 393 -26.77 -13.11 -27.32
C ASP A 393 -25.41 -13.80 -27.44
N HIS A 394 -25.41 -15.13 -27.34
CA HIS A 394 -24.16 -15.92 -27.35
C HIS A 394 -23.44 -15.81 -28.68
N GLU A 395 -24.17 -15.82 -29.79
CA GLU A 395 -23.58 -15.79 -31.13
C GLU A 395 -23.07 -14.39 -31.50
N GLY A 396 -23.74 -13.32 -31.08
CA GLY A 396 -23.26 -11.95 -31.23
C GLY A 396 -21.96 -11.72 -30.46
N ILE A 397 -21.90 -12.17 -29.20
CA ILE A 397 -20.70 -12.05 -28.34
C ILE A 397 -19.53 -12.85 -28.91
N LYS A 398 -19.76 -14.12 -29.27
CA LYS A 398 -18.70 -14.95 -29.89
C LYS A 398 -18.24 -14.33 -31.22
N GLY A 399 -19.16 -13.85 -32.04
CA GLY A 399 -18.86 -13.17 -33.29
C GLY A 399 -17.98 -11.94 -33.10
N GLN A 400 -18.29 -11.11 -32.10
CA GLN A 400 -17.47 -9.95 -31.76
C GLN A 400 -16.09 -10.35 -31.25
N LEU A 401 -16.00 -11.36 -30.37
CA LEU A 401 -14.71 -11.87 -29.90
C LEU A 401 -13.85 -12.45 -31.02
N ARG A 402 -14.44 -13.12 -32.02
CA ARG A 402 -13.73 -13.58 -33.23
C ARG A 402 -13.22 -12.40 -34.05
N ARG A 403 -14.03 -11.35 -34.24
CA ARG A 403 -13.61 -10.15 -34.98
C ARG A 403 -12.48 -9.40 -34.30
N LEU A 404 -12.48 -9.36 -32.97
CA LEU A 404 -11.40 -8.74 -32.18
C LEU A 404 -10.12 -9.60 -32.14
N ALA A 405 -10.21 -10.88 -32.52
CA ALA A 405 -9.10 -11.83 -32.58
C ALA A 405 -8.38 -11.84 -33.95
N ALA A 406 -9.07 -11.38 -35.00
CA ALA A 406 -8.58 -11.30 -36.38
C ALA A 406 -7.88 -9.96 -36.61
#